data_AF-A0A662T9B8-F1
#
_entry.id   AF-A0A662T9B8-F1
#
_cell.length_a   1.000
_cell.length_b   1.000
_cell.length_c   1.000
_cell.angle_alpha   90.00
_cell.angle_beta   90.00
_cell.angle_gamma   90.00
#
_symmetry.space_group_name_H-M   'P 1'
#
loop_
_entity.id
_entity.type
_entity.pdbx_description
1 polymer ?
#
loop_
_entity_poly.entity_id
_entity_poly.type
_entity_poly.pdbx_seq_one_letter_code
_entity_poly.pdbx_strand_id
1 'polypeptide(L)'
;MPIRNELINEVERQLRLVAKTGKIVYGVNNVKWALKNRRVKLVIMASNIPNEMENDLRKLCKKRNIPIFKSSLTNIELGSKCLRPHIVTAVAVLDFGLLSQKEEIMKSA
;
A
#
# COMPACT_ATOMS: atom_id res chain seq x y z
N MET A 1 -15.99 -13.09 2.16
CA MET A 1 -14.99 -12.63 1.17
C MET A 1 -13.59 -12.61 1.81
N PRO A 2 -13.04 -13.79 2.20
CA PRO A 2 -11.79 -13.91 2.98
C PRO A 2 -10.50 -13.65 2.19
N ILE A 3 -10.54 -13.85 0.87
CA ILE A 3 -9.38 -13.78 -0.04
C ILE A 3 -8.67 -12.42 -0.01
N ARG A 4 -9.41 -11.33 0.29
CA ARG A 4 -8.84 -9.98 0.27
C ARG A 4 -7.86 -9.72 1.43
N ASN A 5 -8.09 -10.31 2.60
CA ASN A 5 -7.24 -10.07 3.77
C ASN A 5 -5.91 -10.84 3.68
N GLU A 6 -5.92 -12.01 3.05
CA GLU A 6 -4.73 -12.84 2.89
C GLU A 6 -3.72 -12.19 1.94
N LEU A 7 -4.22 -11.63 0.82
CA LEU A 7 -3.39 -10.85 -0.10
C LEU A 7 -2.79 -9.60 0.55
N ILE A 8 -3.58 -8.91 1.39
CA ILE A 8 -3.15 -7.72 2.14
C ILE A 8 -1.96 -8.06 3.05
N ASN A 9 -2.06 -9.16 3.79
CA ASN A 9 -1.02 -9.61 4.70
C ASN A 9 0.26 -10.02 3.95
N GLU A 10 0.14 -10.69 2.81
CA GLU A 10 1.32 -11.06 2.02
C GLU A 10 2.00 -9.83 1.41
N VAL A 11 1.25 -8.82 0.94
CA VAL A 11 1.85 -7.56 0.49
C VAL A 11 2.59 -6.85 1.63
N GLU A 12 2.01 -6.79 2.84
CA GLU A 12 2.67 -6.22 4.02
C GLU A 12 3.97 -6.97 4.38
N ARG A 13 3.94 -8.31 4.29
CA ARG A 13 5.11 -9.16 4.54
C ARG A 13 6.21 -8.94 3.50
N GLN A 14 5.81 -8.85 2.22
CA GLN A 14 6.69 -8.67 1.06
C GLN A 14 6.96 -7.20 0.70
N LEU A 15 6.54 -6.24 1.54
CA LEU A 15 6.61 -4.82 1.23
C LEU A 15 8.04 -4.36 0.89
N ARG A 16 9.05 -4.98 1.51
CA ARG A 16 10.48 -4.76 1.21
C ARG A 16 10.84 -5.17 -0.22
N LEU A 17 10.32 -6.30 -0.71
CA LEU A 17 10.53 -6.78 -2.07
C LEU A 17 9.83 -5.87 -3.08
N VAL A 18 8.58 -5.47 -2.79
CA VAL A 18 7.82 -4.54 -3.63
C VAL A 18 8.50 -3.17 -3.67
N ALA A 19 9.04 -2.69 -2.56
CA ALA A 19 9.79 -1.43 -2.52
C ALA A 19 11.08 -1.47 -3.36
N LYS A 20 11.73 -2.65 -3.45
CA LYS A 20 12.96 -2.84 -4.23
C LYS A 20 12.71 -3.05 -5.72
N THR A 21 11.65 -3.77 -6.08
CA THR A 21 11.43 -4.26 -7.46
C THR A 21 10.22 -3.65 -8.15
N GLY A 22 9.29 -3.10 -7.39
CA GLY A 22 8.06 -2.51 -7.87
C GLY A 22 8.14 -0.99 -8.02
N LYS A 23 6.97 -0.38 -8.19
CA LYS A 23 6.81 1.08 -8.24
C LYS A 23 5.89 1.54 -7.12
N ILE A 24 6.47 2.28 -6.19
CA ILE A 24 5.79 2.76 -4.98
C ILE A 24 5.90 4.27 -4.88
N VAL A 25 4.82 4.90 -4.39
CA VAL A 25 4.76 6.31 -4.02
C VAL A 25 4.58 6.42 -2.50
N TYR A 26 5.33 7.33 -1.85
CA TYR A 26 5.38 7.46 -0.40
C TYR A 26 4.85 8.82 0.06
N GLY A 27 4.18 8.82 1.22
CA GLY A 27 3.68 10.02 1.88
C GLY A 27 2.27 10.40 1.43
N VAL A 28 1.48 10.94 2.36
CA VAL A 28 0.04 11.20 2.16
C VAL A 28 -0.21 12.13 0.97
N ASN A 29 0.57 13.21 0.83
CA ASN A 29 0.39 14.18 -0.26
C ASN A 29 0.66 13.55 -1.64
N ASN A 30 1.76 12.80 -1.76
CA ASN A 30 2.08 12.12 -3.01
C ASN A 30 1.11 10.98 -3.31
N VAL A 31 0.63 10.27 -2.29
CA VAL A 31 -0.43 9.27 -2.43
C VAL A 31 -1.71 9.92 -2.93
N LYS A 32 -2.16 11.04 -2.35
CA LYS A 32 -3.31 11.82 -2.83
C LYS A 32 -3.14 12.26 -4.29
N TRP A 33 -1.93 12.70 -4.66
CA TRP A 33 -1.61 13.05 -6.05
C TRP A 33 -1.61 11.84 -6.99
N ALA A 34 -1.02 10.72 -6.59
CA ALA A 34 -0.97 9.50 -7.37
C ALA A 34 -2.37 8.90 -7.55
N LEU A 35 -3.21 8.95 -6.52
CA LEU A 35 -4.61 8.56 -6.58
C LEU A 35 -5.37 9.36 -7.63
N LYS A 36 -5.01 10.62 -7.90
CA LYS A 36 -5.64 11.46 -8.92
C LYS A 36 -5.08 11.20 -10.33
N ASN A 37 -3.77 11.06 -10.44
CA ASN A 37 -3.04 11.18 -11.72
C ASN A 37 -2.46 9.86 -12.24
N ARG A 38 -2.47 8.79 -11.45
CA ARG A 38 -1.84 7.51 -11.80
C ARG A 38 -2.80 6.34 -11.56
N ARG A 39 -2.47 5.20 -12.16
CA ARG A 39 -3.15 3.92 -11.91
C ARG A 39 -2.58 3.27 -10.65
N VAL A 40 -3.18 3.58 -9.51
CA VAL A 40 -2.83 2.99 -8.22
C VAL A 40 -3.53 1.64 -8.07
N LYS A 41 -2.76 0.59 -7.74
CA LYS A 41 -3.27 -0.77 -7.51
C LYS A 41 -3.71 -0.97 -6.06
N LEU A 42 -3.02 -0.35 -5.10
CA LEU A 42 -3.24 -0.54 -3.67
C LEU A 42 -2.73 0.65 -2.86
N VAL A 43 -3.41 0.95 -1.74
CA VAL A 43 -2.94 1.92 -0.73
C VAL A 43 -2.80 1.25 0.63
N ILE A 44 -1.67 1.51 1.29
CA ILE A 44 -1.33 1.00 2.61
C ILE A 44 -1.12 2.19 3.55
N MET A 45 -1.76 2.16 4.72
CA MET A 45 -1.62 3.18 5.75
C MET A 45 -0.92 2.62 6.99
N ALA A 46 -0.15 3.44 7.68
CA ALA A 46 0.40 3.09 8.98
C ALA A 46 -0.69 2.89 10.04
N SER A 47 -0.43 2.06 11.05
CA SER A 47 -1.33 1.79 12.16
C SER A 47 -1.62 3.04 13.01
N ASN A 48 -0.68 3.98 13.10
CA ASN A 48 -0.79 5.23 13.85
C ASN A 48 -1.13 6.46 12.98
N ILE A 49 -1.73 6.26 11.79
CA ILE A 49 -2.17 7.38 10.95
C ILE A 49 -3.23 8.25 11.68
N PRO A 50 -3.15 9.59 11.59
CA PRO A 50 -4.21 10.46 12.11
C PRO A 50 -5.55 10.26 11.39
N ASN A 51 -6.66 10.31 12.14
CA ASN A 51 -8.01 10.05 11.64
C ASN A 51 -8.41 10.92 10.44
N GLU A 52 -8.00 12.19 10.42
CA GLU A 52 -8.26 13.11 9.32
C GLU A 52 -7.66 12.60 8.00
N MET A 53 -6.37 12.22 8.04
CA MET A 53 -5.65 11.70 6.88
C MET A 53 -6.19 10.34 6.43
N GLU A 54 -6.54 9.48 7.38
CA GLU A 54 -7.15 8.17 7.10
C GLU A 54 -8.49 8.33 6.36
N ASN A 55 -9.37 9.19 6.87
CA ASN A 55 -10.68 9.44 6.27
C ASN A 55 -10.55 10.02 4.85
N ASP A 56 -9.63 10.94 4.64
CA ASP A 56 -9.35 11.50 3.33
C ASP A 56 -8.90 10.45 2.32
N LEU A 57 -7.93 9.61 2.69
CA LEU A 57 -7.43 8.55 1.83
C LEU A 57 -8.52 7.53 1.52
N ARG A 58 -9.31 7.12 2.51
CA ARG A 58 -10.43 6.19 2.32
C ARG A 58 -11.49 6.75 1.38
N LYS A 59 -11.86 8.03 1.52
CA LYS A 59 -12.82 8.70 0.62
C LYS A 59 -12.31 8.73 -0.82
N LEU A 60 -11.03 9.08 -1.03
CA LEU A 60 -10.43 9.11 -2.37
C LEU A 60 -10.35 7.72 -3.00
N CYS A 61 -9.94 6.71 -2.23
CA CYS A 61 -9.85 5.34 -2.72
C CYS A 61 -11.24 4.76 -3.04
N LYS A 62 -12.25 5.01 -2.20
CA LYS A 62 -13.64 4.57 -2.43
C LYS A 62 -14.20 5.12 -3.74
N LYS A 63 -13.97 6.40 -4.04
CA LYS A 63 -14.41 7.03 -5.30
C LYS A 63 -13.83 6.38 -6.55
N ARG A 64 -12.65 5.76 -6.45
CA ARG A 64 -11.93 5.12 -7.56
C ARG A 64 -11.91 3.60 -7.48
N ASN A 65 -12.64 3.02 -6.52
CA ASN A 65 -12.66 1.60 -6.23
C ASN A 65 -11.26 0.98 -6.03
N ILE A 66 -10.36 1.73 -5.38
CA ILE A 66 -8.98 1.29 -5.10
C ILE A 66 -8.96 0.61 -3.73
N PRO A 67 -8.37 -0.59 -3.59
CA PRO A 67 -8.24 -1.24 -2.30
C PRO A 67 -7.31 -0.44 -1.39
N ILE A 68 -7.76 -0.24 -0.15
CA ILE A 68 -7.03 0.47 0.89
C ILE A 68 -7.15 -0.29 2.21
N PHE A 69 -6.04 -0.42 2.93
CA PHE A 69 -6.03 -1.00 4.27
C PHE A 69 -5.07 -0.29 5.21
N LYS A 70 -5.30 -0.52 6.50
CA LYS A 70 -4.45 -0.06 7.59
C LYS A 70 -3.57 -1.24 8.00
N SER A 71 -2.26 -1.07 7.86
CA SER A 71 -1.27 -2.09 8.21
C SER A 71 -1.12 -2.24 9.72
N SER A 72 -0.49 -3.32 10.16
CA SER A 72 -0.10 -3.48 11.56
C SER A 72 1.10 -2.59 11.95
N LEU A 73 1.86 -2.15 10.96
CA LEU A 73 3.10 -1.38 11.11
C LEU A 73 2.85 0.09 11.45
N THR A 74 3.62 0.61 12.40
CA THR A 74 3.71 2.06 12.66
C THR A 74 4.35 2.81 11.49
N ASN A 75 4.20 4.12 11.45
CA ASN A 75 4.79 4.96 10.40
C ASN A 75 6.33 4.88 10.30
N ILE A 76 7.02 4.57 11.40
CA ILE A 76 8.47 4.33 11.45
C ILE A 76 8.77 2.95 10.83
N GLU A 77 8.06 1.90 11.26
CA GLU A 77 8.25 0.54 10.76
C GLU A 77 7.90 0.42 9.28
N LEU A 78 6.84 1.11 8.84
CA LEU A 78 6.43 1.16 7.44
C LEU A 78 7.53 1.81 6.58
N GLY A 79 8.13 2.90 7.05
CA GLY A 79 9.30 3.53 6.41
C GLY A 79 10.48 2.58 6.30
N SER A 80 10.83 1.91 7.40
CA SER A 80 11.93 0.93 7.46
C SER A 80 11.70 -0.25 6.49
N LYS A 81 10.52 -0.86 6.50
CA LYS A 81 10.12 -1.93 5.56
C LYS A 81 10.18 -1.48 4.10
N CYS A 82 9.84 -0.22 3.85
CA CYS A 82 9.93 0.39 2.53
C CYS A 82 11.35 0.87 2.14
N LEU A 83 12.38 0.55 2.93
CA LEU A 83 13.77 0.96 2.69
C LEU A 83 13.95 2.49 2.67
N ARG A 84 13.19 3.21 3.51
CA ARG A 84 13.28 4.66 3.66
C ARG A 84 13.78 5.02 5.06
N PRO A 85 14.78 5.92 5.18
CA PRO A 85 15.32 6.35 6.47
C PRO A 85 14.42 7.35 7.22
N HIS A 86 13.24 7.66 6.68
CA HIS A 86 12.29 8.64 7.23
C HIS A 86 10.92 8.00 7.46
N ILE A 87 10.10 8.69 8.24
CA ILE A 87 8.75 8.28 8.62
C ILE A 87 7.83 8.27 7.38
N VAL A 88 7.07 7.20 7.21
CA VAL A 88 6.12 7.05 6.10
C VAL A 88 4.73 6.72 6.66
N THR A 89 3.80 7.66 6.52
CA THR A 89 2.43 7.50 7.03
C THR A 89 1.52 6.71 6.09
N ALA A 90 1.75 6.81 4.78
CA ALA A 90 0.96 6.14 3.76
C ALA A 90 1.80 5.84 2.52
N VAL A 91 1.42 4.77 1.82
CA VAL A 91 2.12 4.25 0.66
C VAL A 91 1.09 3.87 -0.41
N ALA A 92 1.35 4.22 -1.66
CA ALA A 92 0.59 3.77 -2.81
C ALA A 92 1.44 2.88 -3.71
N VAL A 93 0.98 1.65 -3.93
CA VAL A 93 1.60 0.71 -4.85
C VAL A 93 1.02 0.93 -6.24
N LEU A 94 1.87 1.33 -7.17
CA LEU A 94 1.55 1.43 -8.60
C LEU A 94 1.85 0.12 -9.31
N ASP A 95 2.91 -0.56 -8.88
CA ASP A 95 3.30 -1.87 -9.38
C ASP A 95 3.91 -2.75 -8.30
N PHE A 96 3.48 -4.01 -8.26
CA PHE A 96 3.92 -5.00 -7.28
C PHE A 96 5.27 -5.64 -7.65
N GLY A 97 5.76 -5.40 -8.87
CA GLY A 97 7.03 -5.96 -9.34
C GLY A 97 6.99 -7.49 -9.33
N LEU A 98 8.01 -8.11 -8.72
CA LEU A 98 8.11 -9.58 -8.66
C LEU A 98 6.98 -10.26 -7.86
N LEU A 99 6.26 -9.52 -7.01
CA LEU A 99 5.14 -10.10 -6.27
C LEU A 99 3.95 -10.42 -7.19
N SER A 100 3.75 -9.70 -8.31
CA SER A 100 2.68 -10.04 -9.26
C SER A 100 2.89 -11.39 -9.96
N GLN A 101 4.13 -11.87 -10.09
CA GLN A 101 4.39 -13.22 -10.60
C GLN A 101 3.93 -14.31 -9.63
N LYS A 102 3.89 -14.01 -8.32
CA LYS A 102 3.35 -14.94 -7.31
C LYS A 102 1.82 -14.91 -7.24
N GLU A 103 1.19 -13.78 -7.56
CA GLU A 103 -0.28 -13.66 -7.57
C GLU A 103 -0.94 -14.56 -8.63
N GLU A 104 -0.30 -14.78 -9.78
CA GLU A 104 -0.80 -15.71 -10.80
C GLU A 104 -0.71 -17.17 -10.32
N ILE A 105 0.41 -17.56 -9.71
CA ILE A 105 0.61 -18.92 -9.19
C ILE A 105 -0.41 -19.25 -8.08
N MET A 106 -0.81 -18.26 -7.29
CA MET A 106 -1.74 -18.43 -6.16
C MET A 106 -3.22 -18.28 -6.55
N LYS A 107 -3.53 -17.81 -7.77
CA LYS A 107 -4.90 -17.78 -8.33
C LYS A 107 -5.21 -19.00 -9.21
N SER A 108 -4.19 -19.78 -9.58
CA SER A 108 -4.29 -20.98 -10.41
C SER A 108 -4.30 -22.29 -9.63
N ALA A 109 -4.21 -22.22 -8.29
CA ALA A 109 -4.33 -23.35 -7.36
C ALA A 109 -5.59 -23.17 -6.52
#